data_AF-A0A7W9HBJ3-F1
#
_entry.id   AF-A0A7W9HBJ3-F1
#
_cell.length_a   1.000
_cell.length_b   1.000
_cell.length_c   1.000
_cell.angle_alpha   90.00
_cell.angle_beta   90.00
_cell.angle_gamma   90.00
#
_symmetry.space_group_name_H-M   'P 1'
#
loop_
_entity.id
_entity.type
_entity.pdbx_description
1 polymer ?
#
loop_
_entity_poly.entity_id
_entity_poly.type
_entity_poly.pdbx_seq_one_letter_code
_entity_poly.pdbx_strand_id
1 'polypeptide(L)' 'MDDVVVMLAARRAFRRYVEDDVDIYWGACLGTPGEILVSGPIAQAVPRIERLRAEARERKGWIMDTYLLRRRPCD' A
#
# COMPACT_ATOMS: atom_id res chain seq x y z
N MET A 1 6.26 -9.32 16.84
CA MET A 1 6.44 -8.52 15.62
C MET A 1 5.83 -9.30 14.49
N ASP A 2 4.69 -8.84 14.00
CA ASP A 2 3.98 -9.44 12.86
C ASP A 2 4.12 -8.48 11.69
N ASP A 3 5.16 -8.70 10.90
CA ASP A 3 5.49 -7.93 9.70
C ASP A 3 5.22 -8.80 8.48
N VAL A 4 4.40 -8.31 7.55
CA VAL A 4 4.03 -9.04 6.33
C VAL A 4 4.30 -8.18 5.11
N VAL A 5 5.16 -8.67 4.23
CA VAL A 5 5.39 -8.07 2.91
C VAL A 5 4.55 -8.80 1.88
N VAL A 6 3.80 -8.05 1.08
CA VAL A 6 2.98 -8.60 -0.01
C VAL A 6 3.54 -8.14 -1.34
N MET A 7 4.01 -9.09 -2.13
CA MET A 7 4.45 -8.87 -3.51
C MET A 7 3.40 -9.39 -4.49
N LEU A 8 3.38 -8.83 -5.70
CA LEU A 8 2.43 -9.20 -6.77
C LEU A 8 0.97 -9.13 -6.29
N ALA A 9 0.62 -8.05 -5.58
CA ALA A 9 -0.73 -7.83 -5.04
C ALA A 9 -1.76 -7.65 -6.17
N ALA A 10 -2.19 -8.77 -6.76
CA ALA A 10 -3.27 -8.81 -7.72
C ALA A 10 -4.58 -8.59 -6.94
N ARG A 11 -5.14 -7.38 -7.10
CA ARG A 11 -6.31 -6.85 -6.39
C ARG A 11 -6.01 -6.43 -4.94
N ARG A 12 -6.80 -5.47 -4.47
CA ARG A 12 -6.64 -4.63 -3.26
C ARG A 12 -6.73 -5.43 -1.96
N ALA A 13 -5.86 -6.43 -1.79
CA ALA A 13 -5.88 -7.39 -0.68
C ALA A 13 -5.68 -6.72 0.68
N PHE A 14 -5.02 -5.56 0.73
CA PHE A 14 -4.87 -4.76 1.94
C PHE A 14 -6.21 -4.27 2.54
N ARG A 15 -7.30 -4.16 1.74
CA ARG A 15 -8.62 -3.73 2.25
C ARG A 15 -9.14 -4.58 3.39
N ARG A 16 -8.78 -5.87 3.44
CA ARG A 16 -9.25 -6.79 4.48
C ARG A 16 -8.74 -6.49 5.88
N TYR A 17 -7.73 -5.62 5.98
CA TYR A 17 -7.05 -5.28 7.23
C TYR A 17 -7.36 -3.85 7.69
N VAL A 18 -8.31 -3.16 7.05
CA VAL A 18 -8.60 -1.74 7.34
C VAL A 18 -9.07 -1.51 8.78
N GLU A 19 -9.72 -2.50 9.38
CA GLU A 19 -10.20 -2.47 10.77
C GLU A 19 -9.13 -2.92 11.79
N ASP A 20 -7.96 -3.37 11.33
CA ASP A 20 -6.87 -3.78 12.22
C ASP A 20 -5.99 -2.59 12.59
N ASP A 21 -5.39 -2.62 13.79
CA ASP A 21 -4.40 -1.63 14.21
C ASP A 21 -3.02 -1.92 13.58
N VAL A 22 -2.95 -1.71 12.27
CA VAL A 22 -1.75 -1.93 11.45
C VAL A 22 -1.39 -0.66 10.68
N ASP A 23 -0.09 -0.42 10.60
CA ASP A 23 0.48 0.54 9.66
C ASP A 23 0.78 -0.16 8.33
N ILE A 24 0.49 0.54 7.23
CA ILE A 24 0.90 0.14 5.89
C ILE A 24 2.05 1.02 5.41
N TYR A 25 2.99 0.42 4.70
CA TYR A 25 4.03 1.10 3.93
C TYR A 25 3.92 0.60 2.49
N TRP A 26 3.24 1.37 1.65
CA TRP A 26 2.95 1.04 0.26
C TRP A 26 3.85 1.83 -0.68
N GLY A 27 4.31 1.17 -1.73
CA GLY A 27 5.13 1.76 -2.77
C GLY A 27 4.75 1.25 -4.16
N ALA A 28 4.70 2.15 -5.14
CA ALA A 28 4.52 1.83 -6.54
C ALA A 28 5.68 2.32 -7.40
N CYS A 29 6.02 1.52 -8.42
CA CYS A 29 7.10 1.84 -9.37
C CYS A 29 8.43 2.21 -8.67
N LEU A 30 8.74 1.50 -7.58
CA LEU A 30 9.91 1.76 -6.74
C LEU A 30 11.21 1.74 -7.57
N GLY A 31 12.11 2.68 -7.27
CA GLY A 31 13.39 2.85 -7.96
C GLY A 31 13.29 3.50 -9.35
N THR A 32 12.12 4.02 -9.73
CA THR A 32 11.91 4.74 -11.00
C THR A 32 11.58 6.21 -10.76
N PRO A 33 11.70 7.10 -11.76
CA PRO A 33 11.28 8.50 -11.62
C PRO A 33 9.80 8.69 -11.29
N GLY A 34 8.96 7.68 -11.54
CA GLY A 34 7.54 7.71 -11.25
C GLY A 34 7.18 6.95 -9.98
N GLU A 35 8.11 6.86 -9.03
CA GLU A 35 7.92 6.28 -7.69
C GLU A 35 6.83 7.04 -6.91
N ILE A 36 6.01 6.28 -6.18
CA ILE A 36 4.97 6.83 -5.31
C ILE A 36 5.02 6.08 -3.99
N LEU A 37 5.08 6.83 -2.88
CA LEU A 37 5.15 6.28 -1.52
C LEU A 37 3.95 6.76 -0.70
N VAL A 38 3.33 5.85 0.04
CA VAL A 38 2.28 6.16 1.03
C VAL A 38 2.51 5.30 2.26
N SER A 39 2.45 5.91 3.44
CA SER A 39 2.53 5.20 4.71
C SER A 39 1.59 5.76 5.77
N GLY A 40 1.33 4.95 6.80
CA GLY A 40 0.56 5.33 7.99
C GLY A 40 -0.54 4.32 8.33
N PRO A 41 -1.47 4.69 9.23
CA PRO A 41 -2.59 3.83 9.61
C PRO A 41 -3.34 3.36 8.38
N ILE A 42 -3.56 2.05 8.27
CA ILE A 42 -4.17 1.46 7.09
C ILE A 42 -5.53 2.08 6.75
N ALA A 43 -6.36 2.38 7.76
CA ALA A 43 -7.65 3.02 7.58
C ALA A 43 -7.57 4.39 6.89
N GLN A 44 -6.50 5.14 7.14
CA GLN A 44 -6.28 6.47 6.57
C GLN A 44 -5.51 6.41 5.25
N ALA A 45 -4.59 5.46 5.11
CA ALA A 45 -3.73 5.32 3.94
C ALA A 45 -4.47 4.70 2.74
N VAL A 46 -5.40 3.77 2.97
CA VAL A 46 -6.11 3.04 1.91
C VAL A 46 -6.79 3.96 0.89
N PRO A 47 -7.61 4.96 1.29
CA PRO A 47 -8.23 5.86 0.32
C PRO A 47 -7.22 6.61 -0.57
N ARG A 48 -6.07 7.03 -0.01
CA ARG A 48 -4.99 7.68 -0.78
C ARG A 48 -4.32 6.71 -1.75
N ILE A 49 -3.98 5.50 -1.30
CA ILE A 49 -3.35 4.47 -2.12
C ILE A 49 -4.23 4.15 -3.33
N GLU A 50 -5.54 4.02 -3.12
CA GLU A 50 -6.47 3.69 -4.19
C GLU A 50 -6.55 4.75 -5.28
N ARG A 51 -6.62 6.02 -4.86
CA ARG A 51 -6.64 7.15 -5.78
C ARG A 51 -5.34 7.22 -6.59
N LEU A 52 -4.19 7.22 -5.90
CA LEU A 52 -2.88 7.31 -6.54
C LEU A 52 -2.59 6.14 -7.48
N ARG A 53 -3.01 4.92 -7.10
CA ARG A 53 -2.86 3.73 -7.92
C ARG A 53 -3.70 3.81 -9.19
N ALA A 54 -4.93 4.33 -9.10
CA ALA A 54 -5.80 4.52 -10.27
C ALA A 54 -5.19 5.55 -11.23
N GLU A 55 -4.80 6.73 -10.71
CA GLU A 55 -4.17 7.79 -11.50
C GLU A 55 -2.87 7.33 -12.17
N ALA A 56 -2.01 6.60 -11.45
CA ALA A 56 -0.75 6.10 -12.00
C ALA A 56 -0.99 5.06 -13.10
N ARG A 57 -1.98 4.17 -12.92
CA ARG A 57 -2.36 3.18 -13.93
C ARG A 57 -2.96 3.83 -15.17
N GLU A 58 -3.77 4.87 -15.01
CA GLU A 58 -4.34 5.64 -16.12
C GLU A 58 -3.23 6.32 -16.94
N ARG A 59 -2.26 6.96 -16.27
CA ARG A 59 -1.14 7.64 -16.96
C ARG A 59 -0.16 6.69 -17.66
N LYS A 60 0.13 5.52 -17.06
CA LYS A 60 1.22 4.63 -17.51
C LYS A 60 0.73 3.39 -18.26
N GLY A 61 -0.57 3.08 -18.23
CA GLY A 61 -1.16 1.82 -18.74
C GLY A 61 -0.90 0.60 -17.86
N TRP A 62 0.14 0.63 -17.02
CA TRP A 62 0.48 -0.42 -16.07
C TRP A 62 1.00 0.17 -14.76
N ILE A 63 0.94 -0.64 -13.70
CA ILE A 63 1.53 -0.31 -12.40
C ILE A 63 1.94 -1.60 -11.71
N MET A 64 3.11 -1.57 -11.07
CA MET A 64 3.53 -2.58 -10.10
C MET A 64 3.65 -1.90 -8.75
N ASP A 65 2.98 -2.48 -7.76
CA ASP A 65 2.99 -2.02 -6.39
C ASP A 65 3.27 -3.17 -5.41
N THR A 66 3.81 -2.80 -4.25
CA THR A 66 4.13 -3.69 -3.14
C THR A 66 3.84 -2.96 -1.83
N TYR A 67 3.66 -3.70 -0.74
CA TYR A 67 3.49 -3.09 0.57
C TYR A 67 3.96 -3.99 1.72
N LEU A 68 4.36 -3.33 2.81
CA LEU A 68 4.56 -3.93 4.12
C LEU A 68 3.35 -3.56 5.00
N LEU A 69 2.82 -4.55 5.71
CA LEU A 69 1.92 -4.35 6.85
C LEU A 69 2.69 -4.63 8.13
N ARG A 70 2.56 -3.73 9.09
CA ARG A 70 3.18 -3.84 10.41
C ARG A 70 2.12 -3.64 11.48
N ARG A 71 1.94 -4.63 12.33
CA ARG A 71 1.07 -4.50 13.51
C ARG A 71 1.67 -3.50 14.49
N ARG A 72 0.84 -2.57 14.98
CA ARG A 72 1.27 -1.65 16.03
C ARG A 72 1.44 -2.42 17.34
N PRO A 73 2.41 -2.03 18.19
CA PRO A 73 2.49 -2.56 19.53
C PRO A 73 1.18 -2.23 20.26
N CYS A 74 0.56 -3.24 20.85
CA CYS A 74 -0.43 -3.00 21.90
C CYS A 74 0.41 -2.64 23.14
N ASP A 75 0.27 -1.42 23.64
CA ASP A 75 0.89 -1.00 24.90
C ASP A 75 0.38 -1.83 26.08
#